data_AF-A0A292YES0-F1
#
_entry.id   AF-A0A292YES0-F1
#
_cell.length_a   1.000
_cell.length_b   1.000
_cell.length_c   1.000
_cell.angle_alpha   90.00
_cell.angle_beta   90.00
_cell.angle_gamma   90.00
#
_symmetry.space_group_name_H-M   'P 1'
#
loop_
_entity.id
_entity.type
_entity.pdbx_description
1 polymer ?
#
loop_
_entity_poly.entity_id
_entity_poly.type
_entity_poly.pdbx_seq_one_letter_code
_entity_poly.pdbx_strand_id
1 'polypeptide(L)'
;MNYLYVYTADDKKFDRLDKMADVAKNLEDFVFGVNDIESIVYLKEKYGFKAMNVDAVIDVLNACTQDDVIYLCTPEDNTIVKASFNNVKEICNE
;
A
#
# COMPACT_ATOMS: atom_id res chain seq x y z
N MET A 1 -6.31 9.57 -7.74
CA MET A 1 -5.69 9.41 -6.40
C MET A 1 -4.68 8.26 -6.46
N ASN A 2 -3.64 8.25 -5.61
CA ASN A 2 -2.73 7.12 -5.50
C ASN A 2 -3.04 6.33 -4.22
N TYR A 3 -3.23 5.02 -4.34
CA TYR A 3 -3.43 4.13 -3.18
C TYR A 3 -2.23 3.21 -3.05
N LEU A 4 -1.62 3.19 -1.88
CA LEU A 4 -0.43 2.40 -1.60
C LEU A 4 -0.81 1.37 -0.55
N TYR A 5 -0.89 0.11 -0.95
CA TYR A 5 -1.12 -0.99 -0.03
C TYR A 5 0.20 -1.72 0.25
N VAL A 6 0.48 -1.90 1.54
CA VAL A 6 1.63 -2.68 2.01
C VAL A 6 1.14 -3.77 2.95
N TYR A 7 1.51 -5.02 2.64
CA TYR A 7 1.26 -6.13 3.54
C TYR A 7 2.24 -6.10 4.71
N THR A 8 1.69 -6.05 5.92
CA THR A 8 2.50 -5.87 7.14
C THR A 8 2.28 -6.93 8.22
N ALA A 9 1.63 -8.05 7.86
CA ALA A 9 1.40 -9.16 8.79
C ALA A 9 2.55 -10.19 8.86
N ASP A 10 3.76 -9.82 8.40
CA ASP A 10 4.96 -10.65 8.51
C ASP A 10 6.21 -9.83 8.91
N ASP A 11 7.35 -10.51 9.08
CA ASP A 11 8.60 -9.90 9.51
C ASP A 11 9.28 -9.03 8.42
N LYS A 12 8.85 -9.13 7.15
CA LYS A 12 9.38 -8.31 6.05
C LYS A 12 8.70 -6.94 5.95
N LYS A 13 7.75 -6.64 6.85
CA LYS A 13 6.92 -5.43 6.78
C LYS A 13 7.72 -4.13 6.69
N PHE A 14 8.78 -3.96 7.48
CA PHE A 14 9.53 -2.70 7.47
C PHE A 14 10.33 -2.49 6.18
N ASP A 15 10.88 -3.55 5.59
CA ASP A 15 11.54 -3.47 4.28
C ASP A 15 10.54 -3.09 3.18
N ARG A 16 9.33 -3.68 3.23
CA ARG A 16 8.24 -3.33 2.30
C ARG A 16 7.78 -1.88 2.48
N LEU A 17 7.65 -1.42 3.72
CA LEU A 17 7.27 -0.04 4.04
C LEU A 17 8.31 0.96 3.55
N ASP A 18 9.60 0.68 3.75
CA ASP A 18 10.69 1.54 3.28
C ASP A 18 10.69 1.66 1.75
N LYS A 19 10.57 0.52 1.03
CA LYS A 19 10.45 0.49 -0.44
C LYS A 19 9.25 1.32 -0.93
N MET A 20 8.09 1.15 -0.28
CA MET A 20 6.87 1.87 -0.67
C MET A 20 6.94 3.37 -0.31
N ALA A 21 7.61 3.72 0.78
CA ALA A 21 7.82 5.11 1.18
C ALA A 21 8.68 5.87 0.15
N ASP A 22 9.67 5.23 -0.46
CA ASP A 22 10.46 5.84 -1.53
C ASP A 22 9.64 6.14 -2.79
N VAL A 23 8.65 5.29 -3.10
CA VAL A 23 7.67 5.57 -4.16
C VAL A 23 6.80 6.77 -3.76
N ALA A 24 6.27 6.76 -2.53
CA ALA A 24 5.34 7.78 -2.03
C ALA A 24 5.91 9.20 -2.03
N LYS A 25 7.22 9.37 -1.78
CA LYS A 25 7.91 10.69 -1.82
C LYS A 25 7.78 11.41 -3.16
N ASN A 26 7.52 10.69 -4.24
CA ASN A 26 7.39 11.24 -5.59
C ASN A 26 5.92 11.39 -6.03
N LEU A 27 4.95 11.21 -5.11
CA LEU A 27 3.53 11.33 -5.38
C LEU A 27 2.97 12.59 -4.69
N GLU A 28 2.14 13.36 -5.40
CA GLU A 28 1.54 14.58 -4.85
C GLU A 28 0.39 14.30 -3.87
N ASP A 29 -0.39 13.24 -4.10
CA ASP A 29 -1.54 12.87 -3.26
C ASP A 29 -1.67 11.36 -3.16
N PHE A 30 -1.73 10.85 -1.93
CA PHE A 30 -1.77 9.42 -1.68
C PHE A 30 -2.46 8.99 -0.38
N VAL A 31 -3.00 7.77 -0.41
CA VAL A 31 -3.55 7.06 0.75
C VAL A 31 -2.74 5.80 1.00
N PHE A 32 -2.25 5.63 2.22
CA PHE A 32 -1.45 4.47 2.63
C PHE A 32 -2.30 3.50 3.46
N GLY A 33 -2.37 2.23 3.04
CA GLY A 33 -3.03 1.14 3.76
C GLY A 33 -2.02 0.11 4.25
N VAL A 34 -2.11 -0.25 5.54
CA VAL A 34 -1.28 -1.26 6.22
C VAL A 34 -2.12 -2.14 7.13
N ASN A 35 -1.63 -3.32 7.53
CA ASN A 35 -2.42 -4.29 8.30
C ASN A 35 -2.32 -4.16 9.82
N ASP A 36 -1.40 -3.36 10.35
CA ASP A 36 -1.19 -3.24 11.81
C ASP A 36 -0.85 -1.82 12.27
N ILE A 37 -1.03 -1.56 13.57
CA ILE A 37 -0.83 -0.24 14.18
C ILE A 37 0.66 0.13 14.24
N GLU A 38 1.55 -0.84 14.45
CA GLU A 38 2.99 -0.58 14.55
C GLU A 38 3.53 0.00 13.23
N SER A 39 3.05 -0.53 12.10
CA SER A 39 3.36 -0.01 10.77
C SER A 39 2.86 1.42 10.54
N ILE A 40 1.70 1.80 11.10
CA ILE A 40 1.20 3.18 11.06
C ILE A 40 2.12 4.12 11.83
N VAL A 41 2.51 3.72 13.04
CA VAL A 41 3.44 4.49 13.88
C VAL A 41 4.77 4.65 13.18
N TYR A 42 5.31 3.58 12.61
CA TYR A 42 6.57 3.59 11.87
C TYR A 42 6.56 4.58 10.70
N LEU A 43 5.52 4.55 9.86
CA LEU A 43 5.38 5.49 8.73
C LEU A 43 5.28 6.94 9.19
N LYS A 44 4.54 7.18 10.28
CA LYS A 44 4.38 8.53 10.85
C LYS A 44 5.69 9.05 11.43
N GLU A 45 6.40 8.25 12.22
CA GLU A 45 7.62 8.67 12.92
C GLU A 45 8.81 8.82 11.97
N LYS A 46 8.98 7.89 11.02
CA LYS A 46 10.14 7.88 10.11
C LYS A 46 9.95 8.78 8.89
N TYR A 47 8.74 8.87 8.35
CA TYR A 47 8.47 9.56 7.08
C TYR A 47 7.46 10.71 7.19
N GLY A 48 6.77 10.86 8.33
CA GLY A 48 5.70 11.86 8.48
C GLY A 48 4.43 11.49 7.71
N PHE A 49 4.28 10.25 7.25
CA PHE A 49 3.15 9.82 6.44
C PHE A 49 1.96 9.41 7.31
N LYS A 50 0.76 9.69 6.81
CA LYS A 50 -0.48 9.15 7.39
C LYS A 50 -0.78 7.82 6.71
N ALA A 51 -1.17 6.85 7.51
CA ALA A 51 -1.60 5.53 7.04
C ALA A 51 -2.89 5.13 7.77
N MET A 52 -3.66 4.27 7.13
CA MET A 52 -4.87 3.67 7.68
C MET A 52 -4.67 2.17 7.87
N ASN A 53 -5.28 1.66 8.92
CA ASN A 53 -5.32 0.22 9.15
C ASN A 53 -6.39 -0.39 8.23
N VAL A 54 -6.02 -1.41 7.47
CA VAL A 54 -6.89 -2.18 6.58
C VAL A 54 -6.71 -3.66 6.86
N ASP A 55 -7.76 -4.46 6.80
CA ASP A 55 -7.67 -5.89 7.10
C ASP A 55 -7.00 -6.63 5.94
N ALA A 56 -7.34 -6.26 4.70
CA ALA A 56 -6.75 -6.85 3.51
C ALA A 56 -6.66 -5.86 2.35
N VAL A 57 -5.92 -6.24 1.30
CA VAL A 57 -5.84 -5.45 0.05
C VAL A 57 -7.21 -5.08 -0.51
N ILE A 58 -8.22 -5.96 -0.32
CA ILE A 58 -9.58 -5.75 -0.83
C ILE A 58 -10.28 -4.53 -0.21
N ASP A 59 -9.93 -4.15 1.01
CA ASP A 59 -10.53 -2.98 1.67
C ASP A 59 -10.08 -1.68 1.00
N VAL A 60 -8.84 -1.65 0.51
CA VAL A 60 -8.33 -0.55 -0.31
C VAL A 60 -9.14 -0.46 -1.62
N LEU A 61 -9.53 -1.60 -2.19
CA LEU A 61 -10.29 -1.66 -3.45
C LEU A 61 -11.71 -1.09 -3.30
N ASN A 62 -12.33 -1.21 -2.12
CA ASN A 62 -13.63 -0.61 -1.83
C ASN A 62 -13.58 0.94 -1.82
N ALA A 63 -12.40 1.52 -1.64
CA ALA A 63 -12.19 2.97 -1.63
C ALA A 63 -11.68 3.52 -2.98
N CYS A 64 -11.39 2.66 -3.97
CA CYS A 64 -10.80 3.04 -5.24
C CYS A 64 -11.84 3.12 -6.37
N THR A 65 -11.57 3.98 -7.35
CA THR A 65 -12.26 4.00 -8.65
C THR A 65 -11.35 3.42 -9.74
N GLN A 66 -11.91 3.10 -10.93
CA GLN A 66 -11.15 2.47 -12.02
C GLN A 66 -9.99 3.31 -12.57
N ASP A 67 -10.05 4.63 -12.37
CA ASP A 67 -9.05 5.58 -12.87
C ASP A 67 -7.91 5.83 -11.86
N ASP A 68 -8.06 5.36 -10.61
CA ASP A 68 -7.04 5.52 -9.58
C ASP A 68 -5.82 4.63 -9.82
N VAL A 69 -4.67 5.05 -9.29
CA VAL A 69 -3.41 4.29 -9.40
C VAL A 69 -3.18 3.53 -8.11
N ILE A 70 -3.00 2.22 -8.23
CA ILE A 70 -2.81 1.33 -7.09
C ILE A 70 -1.39 0.81 -7.08
N TYR A 71 -0.65 1.07 -6.00
CA TYR A 71 0.67 0.54 -5.75
C TYR A 71 0.58 -0.58 -4.72
N LEU A 72 1.09 -1.76 -5.07
CA LEU A 72 1.03 -2.96 -4.24
C LEU A 72 2.43 -3.40 -3.84
N CYS A 73 2.61 -3.67 -2.55
CA CYS A 73 3.78 -4.36 -2.01
C CYS A 73 3.27 -5.40 -1.02
N THR A 74 2.87 -6.54 -1.55
CA THR A 74 2.22 -7.64 -0.82
C THR A 74 2.66 -8.98 -1.40
N PRO A 75 2.86 -10.03 -0.56
CA PRO A 75 3.07 -11.40 -1.03
C PRO A 75 1.77 -12.08 -1.49
N GLU A 76 0.63 -11.44 -1.32
CA GLU A 76 -0.69 -11.99 -1.66
C GLU A 76 -0.90 -12.07 -3.18
N ASP A 77 -1.84 -12.92 -3.60
CA ASP A 77 -2.23 -13.03 -5.01
C ASP A 77 -3.01 -11.77 -5.45
N ASN A 78 -2.37 -10.99 -6.33
CA ASN A 78 -2.91 -9.73 -6.85
C ASN A 78 -3.72 -9.90 -8.16
N THR A 79 -4.00 -11.12 -8.60
CA THR A 79 -4.68 -11.41 -9.88
C THR A 79 -6.04 -10.69 -9.96
N ILE A 80 -6.82 -10.73 -8.88
CA ILE A 80 -8.14 -10.08 -8.83
C ILE A 80 -8.00 -8.56 -8.95
N VAL A 81 -7.01 -7.97 -8.28
CA VAL A 81 -6.78 -6.51 -8.33
C VAL A 81 -6.45 -6.07 -9.75
N LYS A 82 -5.57 -6.80 -10.44
CA LYS A 82 -5.20 -6.51 -11.84
C LYS A 82 -6.35 -6.70 -12.83
N ALA A 83 -7.29 -7.61 -12.54
CA ALA A 83 -8.48 -7.79 -13.36
C ALA A 83 -9.51 -6.67 -13.19
N SER A 84 -9.56 -6.05 -12.00
CA SER A 84 -10.54 -5.04 -11.64
C SER A 84 -10.11 -3.60 -11.92
N PHE A 85 -8.81 -3.31 -12.00
CA PHE A 85 -8.28 -1.95 -12.12
C PHE A 85 -7.26 -1.80 -13.26
N ASN A 86 -7.30 -0.66 -13.94
CA ASN A 86 -6.46 -0.40 -15.10
C ASN A 86 -5.00 -0.07 -14.74
N ASN A 87 -4.76 0.52 -13.56
CA ASN A 87 -3.48 1.14 -13.20
C ASN A 87 -2.86 0.53 -11.94
N VAL A 88 -2.54 -0.77 -11.98
CA VAL A 88 -1.90 -1.49 -10.86
C VAL A 88 -0.39 -1.58 -11.06
N LYS A 89 0.38 -1.19 -10.05
CA LYS A 89 1.85 -1.18 -10.03
C LYS A 89 2.36 -2.03 -8.87
N GLU A 90 3.18 -3.05 -9.16
CA GLU A 90 3.80 -3.89 -8.14
C GLU A 90 5.21 -3.41 -7.81
N ILE A 91 5.48 -3.21 -6.52
CA ILE A 91 6.75 -2.68 -6.02
C ILE A 91 7.62 -3.80 -5.42
N CYS A 92 6.98 -4.75 -4.72
CA CYS A 92 7.67 -5.84 -4.05
C CYS A 92 6.74 -7.06 -4.06
N ASN A 93 6.96 -7.96 -5.00
CA ASN A 93 6.26 -9.24 -5.09
C ASN A 93 7.24 -10.32 -4.57
N GLU A 94 7.35 -10.42 -3.23
CA GLU A 94 8.34 -11.24 -2.50
C GLU A 94 7.77 -11.91 -1.25
#